data_AF-A0A2N6TZV7-F1
#
_entry.id   AF-A0A2N6TZV7-F1
#
_cell.length_a   1.000
_cell.length_b   1.000
_cell.length_c   1.000
_cell.angle_alpha   90.00
_cell.angle_beta   90.00
_cell.angle_gamma   90.00
#
_symmetry.space_group_name_H-M   'P 1'
#
loop_
_entity.id
_entity.type
_entity.pdbx_description
1 polymer ?
#
loop_
_entity_poly.entity_id
_entity_poly.type
_entity_poly.pdbx_seq_one_letter_code
_entity_poly.pdbx_strand_id
1 'polypeptide(L)'
;MSALPTSRPARARLAGALFALTLLGTACTGGEEPSPAEDPAAASDAGGASDAGGEADDTSDGGGESSVALPQDPYPITPAPEDFEAPAACSGEGAFFASVGDTAEPGLPERAGETLTVTVVDIEDDRALLEATIGDGEPREVEPITLGETVTIDLWTLSVTSVCADTEQVEFDLID
;
A
#
# COMPACT_ATOMS: atom_id res chain seq x y z
N MET A 1 46.06 11.96 31.73
CA MET A 1 45.36 12.18 33.02
C MET A 1 44.00 11.53 32.91
N SER A 2 43.75 10.53 33.74
CA SER A 2 42.58 9.66 33.72
C SER A 2 41.32 10.35 34.27
N ALA A 3 40.17 10.10 33.64
CA ALA A 3 38.88 9.96 34.32
C ALA A 3 37.88 9.21 33.41
N LEU A 4 37.58 7.97 33.75
CA LEU A 4 36.37 7.20 33.37
C LEU A 4 35.72 6.76 34.71
N PRO A 5 34.48 6.25 34.72
CA PRO A 5 33.20 6.83 34.31
C PRO A 5 32.27 6.93 35.54
N THR A 6 31.06 7.50 35.42
CA THR A 6 30.02 7.34 36.46
C THR A 6 28.72 6.85 35.84
N SER A 7 28.53 5.55 35.93
CA SER A 7 27.24 4.88 35.72
C SER A 7 26.37 5.09 36.97
N ARG A 8 25.10 5.44 36.77
CA ARG A 8 24.06 5.24 37.79
C ARG A 8 22.84 4.60 37.14
N PRO A 9 22.40 3.42 37.60
CA PRO A 9 21.15 2.83 37.20
C PRO A 9 20.02 3.39 38.08
N ALA A 10 18.89 3.76 37.47
CA ALA A 10 17.65 3.96 38.20
C ALA A 10 16.60 3.01 37.61
N ARG A 11 16.55 1.80 38.18
CA ARG A 11 15.36 0.94 38.09
C ARG A 11 14.29 1.56 38.98
N ALA A 12 13.21 2.06 38.41
CA ALA A 12 11.96 2.30 39.13
C ALA A 12 10.91 1.31 38.61
N ARG A 13 10.62 0.29 39.44
CA ARG A 13 9.43 -0.55 39.33
C ARG A 13 8.28 0.16 40.03
N LEU A 14 7.12 0.28 39.38
CA LEU A 14 5.78 0.41 39.98
C LEU A 14 4.77 0.12 38.86
N ALA A 15 4.11 -1.04 38.77
CA ALA A 15 3.07 -1.62 39.62
C ALA A 15 1.73 -0.85 39.60
N GLY A 16 0.68 -1.51 39.08
CA GLY A 16 -0.74 -1.14 39.21
C GLY A 16 -1.32 -0.52 37.93
N ALA A 17 -2.50 -0.86 37.42
CA ALA A 17 -3.59 -1.63 38.00
C ALA A 17 -4.45 -2.29 36.90
N LEU A 18 -4.89 -3.52 37.19
CA LEU A 18 -6.03 -4.17 36.58
C LEU A 18 -7.31 -3.33 36.78
N PHE A 19 -8.07 -3.07 35.71
CA PHE A 19 -9.51 -2.84 35.73
C PHE A 19 -10.06 -3.44 34.43
N ALA A 20 -10.59 -4.66 34.45
CA ALA A 20 -11.96 -5.03 34.81
C ALA A 20 -12.96 -4.81 33.66
N LEU A 21 -13.55 -5.94 33.25
CA LEU A 21 -14.59 -6.12 32.25
C LEU A 21 -15.74 -5.11 32.37
N THR A 22 -16.23 -4.66 31.22
CA THR A 22 -17.65 -4.40 31.02
C THR A 22 -18.19 -5.30 29.91
N LEU A 23 -19.15 -6.13 30.31
CA LEU A 23 -20.01 -6.95 29.48
C LEU A 23 -21.17 -6.11 28.88
N LEU A 24 -21.74 -6.67 27.80
CA LEU A 24 -23.11 -6.54 27.29
C LEU A 24 -23.41 -5.52 26.19
N GLY A 25 -23.69 -6.08 25.01
CA GLY A 25 -24.51 -5.48 23.94
C GLY A 25 -25.07 -6.58 23.02
N THR A 26 -26.13 -7.25 23.45
CA THR A 26 -26.98 -8.14 22.64
C THR A 26 -27.98 -7.34 21.80
N ALA A 27 -27.96 -7.51 20.47
CA ALA A 27 -29.03 -7.25 19.48
C ALA A 27 -28.40 -7.45 18.08
N CYS A 28 -28.90 -8.12 17.04
CA CYS A 28 -30.21 -8.66 16.64
C CYS A 28 -29.90 -9.85 15.70
N THR A 29 -30.42 -11.07 15.90
CA THR A 29 -31.63 -11.61 15.25
C THR A 29 -32.09 -10.92 13.96
N GLY A 30 -31.92 -11.59 12.82
CA GLY A 30 -32.81 -11.41 11.67
C GLY A 30 -32.14 -11.67 10.33
N GLY A 31 -32.59 -12.70 9.61
CA GLY A 31 -32.32 -12.82 8.18
C GLY A 31 -32.29 -14.24 7.66
N GLU A 32 -33.50 -14.76 7.42
CA GLU A 32 -33.87 -15.88 6.55
C GLU A 32 -32.80 -16.32 5.52
N GLU A 33 -32.51 -17.62 5.51
CA GLU A 33 -31.72 -18.33 4.51
C GLU A 33 -32.58 -18.54 3.25
N PRO A 34 -32.26 -17.95 2.07
CA PRO A 34 -32.97 -18.30 0.86
C PRO A 34 -32.36 -19.57 0.26
N SER A 35 -33.11 -20.68 0.34
CA SER A 35 -32.98 -21.83 -0.55
C SER A 35 -33.12 -21.42 -2.02
N PRO A 36 -32.28 -21.94 -2.92
CA PRO A 36 -32.67 -22.19 -4.29
C PRO A 36 -33.11 -23.65 -4.41
N ALA A 37 -34.41 -23.86 -4.62
CA ALA A 37 -34.94 -25.09 -5.19
C ALA A 37 -35.40 -24.79 -6.63
N GLU A 38 -35.17 -25.78 -7.51
CA GLU A 38 -35.73 -25.95 -8.87
C GLU A 38 -35.04 -25.07 -9.94
N ASP A 39 -34.45 -25.61 -11.02
CA ASP A 39 -34.92 -26.62 -11.98
C ASP A 39 -33.76 -27.42 -12.63
N PRO A 40 -33.93 -28.73 -12.92
CA PRO A 40 -33.14 -29.42 -13.93
C PRO A 40 -33.72 -29.12 -15.32
N ALA A 41 -33.11 -28.20 -16.07
CA ALA A 41 -33.38 -28.07 -17.49
C ALA A 41 -32.83 -29.30 -18.23
N ALA A 42 -33.74 -30.18 -18.63
CA ALA A 42 -33.48 -31.24 -19.60
C ALA A 42 -33.12 -30.61 -20.96
N ALA A 43 -31.90 -30.87 -21.44
CA ALA A 43 -31.59 -30.77 -22.87
C ALA A 43 -31.58 -32.19 -23.44
N SER A 44 -32.61 -32.49 -24.24
CA SER A 44 -32.71 -33.73 -25.02
C SER A 44 -31.73 -33.72 -26.19
N ASP A 45 -31.14 -34.89 -26.44
CA ASP A 45 -30.45 -35.31 -27.65
C ASP A 45 -31.23 -34.99 -28.93
N ALA A 46 -30.54 -34.44 -29.95
CA ALA A 46 -30.74 -34.83 -31.34
C ALA A 46 -29.68 -34.22 -32.29
N GLY A 47 -29.03 -35.09 -33.07
CA GLY A 47 -28.23 -34.76 -34.26
C GLY A 47 -26.73 -34.82 -33.99
N GLY A 48 -25.93 -35.65 -34.63
CA GLY A 48 -26.06 -36.48 -35.82
C GLY A 48 -24.62 -36.81 -36.23
N ALA A 49 -24.33 -38.09 -36.46
CA ALA A 49 -22.98 -38.56 -36.76
C ALA A 49 -22.58 -38.30 -38.23
N SER A 50 -21.32 -37.93 -38.44
CA SER A 50 -20.44 -38.09 -39.62
C SER A 50 -19.28 -37.10 -39.44
N ASP A 51 -18.01 -37.33 -39.74
CA ASP A 51 -17.32 -38.39 -40.47
C ASP A 51 -15.83 -38.30 -40.07
N ALA A 52 -15.09 -39.37 -40.33
CA ALA A 52 -13.67 -39.47 -40.02
C ALA A 52 -12.79 -38.74 -41.05
N GLY A 53 -11.71 -38.12 -40.56
CA GLY A 53 -10.48 -37.90 -41.33
C GLY A 53 -10.17 -36.46 -41.69
N GLY A 54 -8.94 -36.03 -41.36
CA GLY A 54 -8.33 -34.83 -41.94
C GLY A 54 -7.50 -34.08 -40.94
N GLU A 55 -6.19 -34.32 -40.96
CA GLU A 55 -5.16 -33.50 -40.36
C GLU A 55 -5.26 -32.07 -40.93
N ALA A 56 -5.32 -31.06 -40.06
CA ALA A 56 -4.92 -29.69 -40.36
C ALA A 56 -4.34 -29.10 -39.08
N ASP A 57 -3.02 -28.99 -39.10
CA ASP A 57 -2.22 -28.08 -38.29
C ASP A 57 -2.70 -26.65 -38.59
N ASP A 58 -3.56 -26.11 -37.72
CA ASP A 58 -3.78 -24.68 -37.64
C ASP A 58 -3.18 -24.22 -36.31
N THR A 59 -1.87 -24.01 -36.36
CA THR A 59 -1.14 -23.14 -35.44
C THR A 59 -1.80 -21.77 -35.50
N SER A 60 -2.73 -21.51 -34.58
CA SER A 60 -3.32 -20.17 -34.38
C SER A 60 -2.21 -19.24 -33.91
N ASP A 61 -1.61 -18.56 -34.89
CA ASP A 61 -0.57 -17.55 -34.74
C ASP A 61 -1.05 -16.54 -33.69
N GLY A 62 -0.28 -16.40 -32.63
CA GLY A 62 -0.58 -15.55 -31.51
C GLY A 62 -0.69 -14.12 -31.99
N GLY A 63 -1.90 -13.57 -31.95
CA GLY A 63 -2.14 -12.14 -31.99
C GLY A 63 -1.55 -11.54 -30.72
N GLY A 64 -0.23 -11.40 -30.69
CA GLY A 64 0.49 -10.68 -29.66
C GLY A 64 0.07 -9.23 -29.74
N GLU A 65 -0.93 -8.86 -28.95
CA GLU A 65 -1.13 -7.48 -28.52
C GLU A 65 0.13 -7.08 -27.75
N SER A 66 1.13 -6.57 -28.48
CA SER A 66 2.21 -5.81 -27.87
C SER A 66 1.57 -4.51 -27.39
N SER A 67 0.96 -4.54 -26.21
CA SER A 67 0.62 -3.35 -25.45
C SER A 67 1.95 -2.70 -25.06
N VAL A 68 2.44 -1.80 -25.92
CA VAL A 68 3.52 -0.90 -25.54
C VAL A 68 2.93 0.01 -24.45
N ALA A 69 3.34 -0.20 -23.20
CA ALA A 69 3.00 0.68 -22.10
C ALA A 69 3.42 2.11 -22.49
N LEU A 70 2.44 3.00 -22.56
CA LEU A 70 2.73 4.41 -22.79
C LEU A 70 3.30 4.98 -21.48
N PRO A 71 4.37 5.79 -21.55
CA PRO A 71 4.90 6.43 -20.35
C PRO A 71 3.79 7.26 -19.70
N GLN A 72 3.54 7.01 -18.41
CA GLN A 72 2.59 7.79 -17.62
C GLN A 72 3.31 8.98 -17.01
N ASP A 73 2.66 10.15 -16.98
CA ASP A 73 3.18 11.31 -16.26
C ASP A 73 3.27 10.97 -14.75
N PRO A 74 4.27 11.46 -14.00
CA PRO A 74 4.37 11.19 -12.56
C PRO A 74 3.16 11.73 -11.78
N TYR A 75 2.93 11.23 -10.56
CA TYR A 75 1.95 11.82 -9.64
C TYR A 75 2.44 13.21 -9.19
N PRO A 76 1.62 14.26 -9.35
CA PRO A 76 2.02 15.61 -9.00
C PRO A 76 2.04 15.80 -7.49
N ILE A 77 3.01 16.57 -7.01
CA ILE A 77 3.08 16.98 -5.60
C ILE A 77 2.28 18.25 -5.32
N THR A 78 1.79 18.37 -4.11
CA THR A 78 1.27 19.61 -3.53
C THR A 78 2.35 20.18 -2.61
N PRO A 79 2.80 21.43 -2.85
CA PRO A 79 3.81 22.07 -2.01
C PRO A 79 3.37 22.20 -0.55
N ALA A 80 4.35 22.20 0.35
CA ALA A 80 4.12 22.48 1.76
C ALA A 80 3.43 23.85 1.95
N PRO A 81 2.56 24.02 2.96
CA PRO A 81 1.95 25.31 3.29
C PRO A 81 3.00 26.40 3.57
N GLU A 82 2.68 27.66 3.27
CA GLU A 82 3.64 28.78 3.44
C GLU A 82 4.11 28.97 4.90
N ASP A 83 3.27 28.61 5.88
CA ASP A 83 3.56 28.69 7.31
C ASP A 83 4.03 27.35 7.92
N PHE A 84 4.45 26.40 7.09
CA PHE A 84 4.92 25.10 7.55
C PHE A 84 6.25 25.23 8.31
N GLU A 85 6.27 24.78 9.56
CA GLU A 85 7.48 24.69 10.38
C GLU A 85 7.97 23.24 10.37
N ALA A 86 9.14 23.02 9.76
CA ALA A 86 9.71 21.70 9.64
C ALA A 86 10.01 21.08 11.02
N PRO A 87 9.53 19.87 11.30
CA PRO A 87 9.94 19.14 12.49
C PRO A 87 11.42 18.76 12.40
N ALA A 88 11.96 18.19 13.49
CA ALA A 88 13.28 17.58 13.43
C ALA A 88 13.25 16.42 12.42
N ALA A 89 14.15 16.47 11.43
CA ALA A 89 14.30 15.37 10.49
C ALA A 89 14.69 14.07 11.22
N CYS A 90 14.17 12.96 10.73
CA CYS A 90 14.53 11.60 11.13
C CYS A 90 14.23 11.31 12.60
N SER A 91 13.11 11.83 13.08
CA SER A 91 12.66 11.60 14.46
C SER A 91 12.03 10.22 14.67
N GLY A 92 11.70 9.49 13.60
CA GLY A 92 10.93 8.24 13.69
C GLY A 92 9.48 8.47 14.11
N GLU A 93 8.94 9.65 13.81
CA GLU A 93 7.59 10.07 14.21
C GLU A 93 6.54 9.76 13.14
N GLY A 94 6.93 9.51 11.88
CA GLY A 94 5.99 9.11 10.84
C GLY A 94 5.30 7.79 11.18
N ALA A 95 4.01 7.70 10.88
CA ALA A 95 3.23 6.49 11.08
C ALA A 95 3.66 5.36 10.14
N PHE A 96 4.21 5.72 8.98
CA PHE A 96 4.75 4.82 7.97
C PHE A 96 6.17 5.25 7.61
N PHE A 97 7.01 4.29 7.26
CA PHE A 97 8.35 4.55 6.75
C PHE A 97 8.73 3.54 5.67
N ALA A 98 9.67 3.91 4.80
CA ALA A 98 10.26 3.01 3.83
C ALA A 98 11.75 3.34 3.68
N SER A 99 12.58 2.32 3.52
CA SER A 99 13.99 2.49 3.17
C SER A 99 14.17 2.45 1.66
N VAL A 100 15.27 2.99 1.13
CA VAL A 100 15.61 2.89 -0.29
C VAL A 100 15.66 1.42 -0.73
N GLY A 101 14.90 1.10 -1.78
CA GLY A 101 14.72 -0.24 -2.31
C GLY A 101 13.63 -1.08 -1.63
N ASP A 102 13.04 -0.58 -0.54
CA ASP A 102 12.00 -1.26 0.23
C ASP A 102 10.63 -0.56 0.09
N THR A 103 9.59 -1.27 0.53
CA THR A 103 8.21 -0.78 0.57
C THR A 103 7.84 -0.23 1.94
N ALA A 104 6.77 0.56 2.00
CA ALA A 104 6.20 1.10 3.23
C ALA A 104 5.97 0.05 4.34
N GLU A 105 6.40 0.39 5.56
CA GLU A 105 6.20 -0.34 6.79
C GLU A 105 5.56 0.56 7.88
N PRO A 106 4.48 0.11 8.55
CA PRO A 106 3.65 -1.04 8.17
C PRO A 106 3.02 -0.85 6.78
N GLY A 107 2.50 -1.93 6.19
CA GLY A 107 1.78 -1.80 4.90
C GLY A 107 0.61 -0.81 5.00
N LEU A 108 0.38 -0.06 3.93
CA LEU A 108 -0.68 0.95 3.89
C LEU A 108 -2.07 0.29 3.94
N PRO A 109 -3.05 0.92 4.60
CA PRO A 109 -4.41 0.42 4.66
C PRO A 109 -5.06 0.34 3.27
N GLU A 110 -5.79 -0.76 3.03
CA GLU A 110 -6.64 -0.94 1.85
C GLU A 110 -7.77 0.12 1.83
N ARG A 111 -8.08 0.64 0.65
CA ARG A 111 -9.19 1.59 0.43
C ARG A 111 -9.99 1.15 -0.78
N ALA A 112 -11.31 1.04 -0.61
CA ALA A 112 -12.25 0.59 -1.64
C ALA A 112 -11.90 -0.77 -2.31
N GLY A 113 -11.22 -1.67 -1.61
CA GLY A 113 -10.79 -2.97 -2.13
C GLY A 113 -9.46 -2.94 -2.89
N GLU A 114 -8.80 -1.78 -2.97
CA GLU A 114 -7.50 -1.60 -3.60
C GLU A 114 -6.41 -1.39 -2.54
N THR A 115 -5.20 -1.85 -2.83
CA THR A 115 -4.01 -1.65 -2.00
C THR A 115 -3.05 -0.65 -2.63
N LEU A 116 -2.41 0.20 -1.84
CA LEU A 116 -1.31 1.04 -2.30
C LEU A 116 0.02 0.52 -1.76
N THR A 117 0.95 0.23 -2.65
CA THR A 117 2.36 -0.02 -2.33
C THR A 117 3.17 1.21 -2.69
N VAL A 118 3.95 1.73 -1.74
CA VAL A 118 4.90 2.83 -1.97
C VAL A 118 6.30 2.29 -1.79
N THR A 119 7.15 2.51 -2.78
CA THR A 119 8.56 2.12 -2.79
C THR A 119 9.43 3.38 -2.83
N VAL A 120 10.46 3.45 -1.99
CA VAL A 120 11.47 4.49 -2.10
C VAL A 120 12.53 4.02 -3.08
N VAL A 121 12.67 4.70 -4.21
CA VAL A 121 13.63 4.33 -5.24
C VAL A 121 15.03 4.86 -4.91
N ASP A 122 15.10 6.11 -4.47
CA ASP A 122 16.34 6.79 -4.10
C ASP A 122 16.04 8.03 -3.24
N ILE A 123 17.10 8.63 -2.67
CA ILE A 123 17.05 9.94 -2.01
C ILE A 123 18.14 10.83 -2.61
N GLU A 124 17.71 11.95 -3.21
CA GLU A 124 18.58 12.96 -3.78
C GLU A 124 18.55 14.22 -2.92
N ASP A 125 19.65 14.52 -2.23
CA ASP A 125 19.75 15.61 -1.26
C ASP A 125 18.68 15.52 -0.15
N ASP A 126 17.65 16.36 -0.22
CA ASP A 126 16.50 16.43 0.70
C ASP A 126 15.19 15.94 0.05
N ARG A 127 15.28 15.27 -1.10
CA ARG A 127 14.14 14.80 -1.89
C ARG A 127 14.10 13.29 -1.99
N ALA A 128 12.93 12.73 -1.78
CA ALA A 128 12.66 11.33 -2.02
C ALA A 128 12.19 11.11 -3.45
N LEU A 129 12.73 10.07 -4.10
CA LEU A 129 12.20 9.54 -5.35
C LEU A 129 11.33 8.33 -5.02
N LEU A 130 10.03 8.41 -5.31
CA LEU A 130 9.06 7.39 -4.94
C LEU A 130 8.39 6.78 -6.17
N GLU A 131 8.06 5.50 -6.07
CA GLU A 131 7.14 4.82 -6.97
C GLU A 131 5.91 4.35 -6.19
N ALA A 132 4.76 4.42 -6.84
CA ALA A 132 3.48 4.00 -6.29
C ALA A 132 2.83 2.95 -7.20
N THR A 133 2.36 1.87 -6.61
CA THR A 133 1.63 0.79 -7.29
C THR A 133 0.28 0.59 -6.62
N ILE A 134 -0.79 0.70 -7.41
CA ILE A 134 -2.16 0.42 -6.95
C ILE A 134 -2.53 -1.00 -7.37
N GLY A 135 -2.94 -1.83 -6.41
CA GLY A 135 -3.25 -3.25 -6.62
C GLY A 135 -2.08 -3.98 -7.26
N ASP A 136 -2.38 -4.79 -8.28
CA ASP A 136 -1.40 -5.48 -9.13
C ASP A 136 -1.03 -4.67 -10.40
N GLY A 137 -1.23 -3.34 -10.37
CA GLY A 137 -0.96 -2.45 -11.49
C GLY A 137 0.53 -2.25 -11.80
N GLU A 138 0.81 -1.45 -12.82
CA GLU A 138 2.17 -1.02 -13.13
C GLU A 138 2.62 0.09 -12.15
N PRO A 139 3.88 0.06 -11.68
CA PRO A 139 4.43 1.16 -10.88
C PRO A 139 4.41 2.47 -11.64
N ARG A 140 4.07 3.54 -10.94
CA ARG A 140 4.09 4.91 -11.47
C ARG A 140 4.90 5.81 -10.54
N GLU A 141 5.77 6.61 -11.14
CA GLU A 141 6.61 7.58 -10.43
C GLU A 141 5.78 8.67 -9.74
N VAL A 142 6.29 9.18 -8.63
CA VAL A 142 5.86 10.42 -7.99
C VAL A 142 6.89 11.50 -8.30
N GLU A 143 6.46 12.75 -8.51
CA GLU A 143 7.42 13.86 -8.60
C GLU A 143 8.32 13.90 -7.36
N PRO A 144 9.61 14.27 -7.48
CA PRO A 144 10.52 14.32 -6.33
C PRO A 144 9.92 15.15 -5.19
N ILE A 145 9.75 14.52 -4.03
CA ILE A 145 8.97 15.04 -2.92
C ILE A 145 9.86 15.29 -1.70
N THR A 146 9.64 16.39 -0.99
CA THR A 146 10.37 16.72 0.24
C THR A 146 9.45 16.85 1.46
N LEU A 147 10.04 17.08 2.62
CA LEU A 147 9.36 17.21 3.90
C LEU A 147 8.28 18.30 3.86
N GLY A 148 7.11 17.97 4.40
CA GLY A 148 5.93 18.84 4.45
C GLY A 148 5.09 18.86 3.17
N GLU A 149 5.58 18.30 2.06
CA GLU A 149 4.82 18.17 0.82
C GLU A 149 3.90 16.95 0.86
N THR A 150 2.88 16.98 0.01
CA THR A 150 1.92 15.89 -0.10
C THR A 150 1.76 15.41 -1.53
N VAL A 151 1.33 14.16 -1.70
CA VAL A 151 0.95 13.60 -3.00
C VAL A 151 -0.37 12.85 -2.83
N THR A 152 -1.29 13.06 -3.76
CA THR A 152 -2.52 12.26 -3.85
C THR A 152 -2.38 11.20 -4.93
N ILE A 153 -2.40 9.93 -4.51
CA ILE A 153 -2.39 8.74 -5.33
C ILE A 153 -3.75 8.09 -5.18
N ASP A 154 -4.65 8.38 -6.12
CA ASP A 154 -6.03 7.85 -6.13
C ASP A 154 -6.76 8.12 -4.79
N LEU A 155 -7.07 7.09 -3.99
CA LEU A 155 -7.73 7.22 -2.69
C LEU A 155 -6.78 7.50 -1.51
N TRP A 156 -5.47 7.64 -1.74
CA TRP A 156 -4.48 7.92 -0.69
C TRP A 156 -3.85 9.30 -0.87
N THR A 157 -3.76 10.06 0.21
CA THR A 157 -2.94 11.26 0.25
C THR A 157 -1.83 11.04 1.26
N LEU A 158 -0.59 11.04 0.77
CA LEU A 158 0.61 10.88 1.59
C LEU A 158 1.12 12.28 1.96
N SER A 159 1.54 12.46 3.20
CA SER A 159 2.25 13.65 3.68
C SER A 159 3.64 13.23 4.13
N VAL A 160 4.69 13.73 3.47
CA VAL A 160 6.06 13.38 3.85
C VAL A 160 6.41 14.11 5.13
N THR A 161 6.75 13.35 6.17
CA THR A 161 7.11 13.89 7.49
C THR A 161 8.62 13.93 7.69
N SER A 162 9.39 13.10 6.97
CA SER A 162 10.85 13.14 6.99
C SER A 162 11.49 12.51 5.75
N VAL A 163 12.62 13.09 5.31
CA VAL A 163 13.53 12.50 4.32
C VAL A 163 14.92 12.41 4.94
N CYS A 164 15.44 11.20 5.07
CA CYS A 164 16.63 10.88 5.84
C CYS A 164 17.71 10.27 4.95
N ALA A 165 18.49 11.12 4.28
CA ALA A 165 19.57 10.68 3.41
C ALA A 165 20.62 9.82 4.13
N ASP A 166 20.95 10.14 5.39
CA ASP A 166 21.96 9.41 6.17
C ASP A 166 21.56 7.95 6.49
N THR A 167 20.25 7.68 6.57
CA THR A 167 19.71 6.36 6.90
C THR A 167 18.93 5.76 5.73
N GLU A 168 19.00 6.39 4.55
CA GLU A 168 18.29 5.97 3.34
C GLU A 168 16.80 5.70 3.61
N GLN A 169 16.13 6.56 4.39
CA GLN A 169 14.77 6.34 4.86
C GLN A 169 13.87 7.55 4.59
N VAL A 170 12.60 7.28 4.29
CA VAL A 170 11.53 8.27 4.17
C VAL A 170 10.43 7.91 5.15
N GLU A 171 9.94 8.90 5.90
CA GLU A 171 8.81 8.77 6.81
C GLU A 171 7.64 9.59 6.26
N PHE A 172 6.42 9.08 6.39
CA PHE A 172 5.23 9.76 5.91
C PHE A 172 3.97 9.32 6.67
N ASP A 173 2.96 10.17 6.59
CA ASP A 173 1.62 9.93 7.15
C ASP A 173 0.58 9.84 6.05
N LEU A 174 -0.54 9.19 6.36
CA LEU A 174 -1.75 9.28 5.55
C LEU A 174 -2.65 10.39 6.08
N ILE A 175 -3.10 11.25 5.17
CA ILE A 175 -4.09 12.28 5.46
C ILE A 175 -5.37 12.01 4.63
N ASP A 176 -6.52 12.22 5.26
CA ASP A 176 -7.86 12.02 4.69
C ASP A 176 -8.52 13.36 4.31
#